data_AF-A0AAW4NUW0-F1
#
_entry.id   AF-A0AAW4NUW0-F1
#
_cell.length_a   1.000
_cell.length_b   1.000
_cell.length_c   1.000
_cell.angle_alpha   90.00
_cell.angle_beta   90.00
_cell.angle_gamma   90.00
#
_symmetry.space_group_name_H-M   'P 1'
#
loop_
_entity.id
_entity.type
_entity.pdbx_description
1 polymer ?
#
loop_
_entity_poly.entity_id
_entity_poly.type
_entity_poly.pdbx_seq_one_letter_code
_entity_poly.pdbx_strand_id
1 'polypeptide(L)'
;MELDDDNDFFHQRRTNEDEYGFLRKVTYKKELDIIDPLGDGVVEHFLSKNEDWKYELEWRMFLPAHQATKKIEHGGLVFDLFSFPACMIKSVILGCKATDEFEKIIRTVLKSDEEFSHVKLFKCHCSNERYELITTPIDK
;
A
#
# COMPACT_ATOMS: atom_id res chain seq x y z
N MET A 1 2.87 -3.12 -6.24
CA MET A 1 1.46 -3.47 -6.54
C MET A 1 0.71 -2.18 -6.74
N GLU A 2 -0.19 -2.15 -7.70
CA GLU A 2 -1.06 -1.03 -8.02
C GLU A 2 -2.49 -1.43 -7.68
N LEU A 3 -3.20 -0.53 -7.00
CA LEU A 3 -4.56 -0.73 -6.51
C LEU A 3 -5.51 0.27 -7.17
N ASP A 4 -6.77 -0.13 -7.31
CA ASP A 4 -7.85 0.72 -7.79
C ASP A 4 -8.35 1.64 -6.67
N ASP A 5 -7.93 2.91 -6.71
CA ASP A 5 -8.25 3.93 -5.73
C ASP A 5 -9.72 4.37 -5.75
N ASP A 6 -10.45 4.09 -6.83
CA ASP A 6 -11.91 4.32 -6.94
C ASP A 6 -12.74 3.16 -6.33
N ASN A 7 -12.11 2.10 -5.83
CA ASN A 7 -12.81 0.97 -5.23
C ASN A 7 -13.45 1.34 -3.89
N ASP A 8 -14.67 0.83 -3.63
CA ASP A 8 -15.45 1.09 -2.40
C ASP A 8 -14.70 0.83 -1.09
N PHE A 9 -13.70 -0.07 -1.10
CA PHE A 9 -12.85 -0.30 0.05
C PHE A 9 -12.10 0.97 0.51
N PHE A 10 -11.78 1.91 -0.37
CA PHE A 10 -11.17 3.19 0.01
C PHE A 10 -12.19 4.27 0.40
N HIS A 11 -13.49 3.92 0.43
CA HIS A 11 -14.61 4.82 0.68
C HIS A 11 -15.54 4.29 1.79
N GLN A 12 -14.97 3.70 2.84
CA GLN A 12 -15.69 3.13 3.99
C GLN A 12 -16.08 4.16 5.06
N ARG A 13 -15.81 5.45 4.80
CA ARG A 13 -16.05 6.54 5.74
C ARG A 13 -17.54 6.65 6.10
N ARG A 14 -17.87 6.66 7.39
CA ARG A 14 -19.28 6.72 7.83
C ARG A 14 -19.82 8.14 7.93
N THR A 15 -18.97 9.08 8.34
CA THR A 15 -19.33 10.49 8.54
C THR A 15 -18.21 11.42 8.11
N ASN A 16 -18.50 12.72 7.97
CA ASN A 16 -17.48 13.73 7.63
C ASN A 16 -16.49 14.04 8.77
N GLU A 17 -16.69 13.46 9.95
CA GLU A 17 -15.79 13.58 11.10
C GLU A 17 -15.02 12.28 11.36
N ASP A 18 -15.29 11.22 10.59
CA ASP A 18 -14.64 9.93 10.75
C ASP A 18 -13.15 10.03 10.36
N GLU A 19 -12.30 9.38 11.16
CA GLU A 19 -10.85 9.34 11.03
C GLU A 19 -10.35 8.09 10.31
N TYR A 20 -11.23 7.12 10.06
CA TYR A 20 -10.90 5.80 9.50
C TYR A 20 -11.63 5.55 8.17
N GLY A 21 -11.14 4.58 7.40
CA GLY A 21 -11.89 4.03 6.28
C GLY A 21 -11.78 4.82 4.97
N PHE A 22 -10.81 5.73 4.82
CA PHE A 22 -10.59 6.45 3.56
C PHE A 22 -9.15 6.85 3.29
N LEU A 23 -8.82 7.00 2.01
CA LEU A 23 -7.53 7.47 1.53
C LEU A 23 -7.34 8.97 1.79
N ARG A 24 -6.16 9.32 2.30
CA ARG A 24 -5.71 10.70 2.51
C ARG A 24 -4.30 10.89 1.99
N LYS A 25 -4.07 12.01 1.32
CA LYS A 25 -2.70 12.44 0.97
C LYS A 25 -1.96 12.84 2.24
N VAL A 26 -0.71 12.39 2.35
CA VAL A 26 0.18 12.85 3.41
C VAL A 26 0.48 14.34 3.22
N THR A 27 0.42 15.10 4.31
CA THR A 27 0.79 16.52 4.36
C THR A 27 2.28 16.65 4.63
N TYR A 28 2.99 17.33 3.74
CA TYR A 28 4.43 17.51 3.86
C TYR A 28 4.76 18.85 4.52
N LYS A 29 5.60 18.83 5.56
CA LYS A 29 6.00 20.03 6.32
C LYS A 29 7.52 20.04 6.53
N LYS A 30 8.12 21.23 6.60
CA LYS A 30 9.57 21.38 6.91
C LYS A 30 9.90 20.99 8.34
N GLU A 31 9.02 21.37 9.27
CA GLU A 31 9.12 21.07 10.68
C GLU A 31 7.86 20.30 11.09
N LEU A 32 8.04 19.25 11.89
CA LEU A 32 6.94 18.46 12.44
C LEU A 32 6.63 18.94 13.84
N ASP A 33 5.34 19.12 14.11
CA ASP A 33 4.86 19.53 15.42
C ASP A 33 5.13 18.41 16.45
N ILE A 34 5.69 18.78 17.61
CA ILE A 34 5.74 17.87 18.76
C ILE A 34 4.33 17.84 19.35
N ILE A 35 3.67 16.69 19.26
CA ILE A 35 2.31 16.51 19.75
C ILE A 35 2.30 15.82 21.12
N ASP A 36 1.31 16.14 21.94
CA ASP A 36 0.94 15.32 23.10
C ASP A 36 0.20 14.07 22.58
N PRO A 37 0.70 12.85 22.84
CA PRO A 37 0.03 11.61 22.43
C PRO A 37 -1.38 11.43 23.00
N LEU A 38 -1.73 12.19 24.05
CA LEU A 38 -3.06 12.19 24.68
C LEU A 38 -3.91 13.41 24.30
N GLY A 39 -3.38 14.32 23.48
CA GLY A 39 -4.06 15.53 23.04
C GLY A 39 -4.87 15.35 21.74
N ASP A 40 -5.48 16.44 21.30
CA ASP A 40 -6.13 16.49 19.99
C ASP A 40 -5.08 16.53 18.85
N GLY A 41 -5.45 16.10 17.64
CA GLY A 41 -4.59 16.22 16.46
C GLY A 41 -3.62 15.06 16.21
N VAL A 42 -3.76 13.94 16.94
CA VAL A 42 -2.90 12.76 16.82
C VAL A 42 -2.96 12.17 15.40
N VAL A 43 -4.17 12.10 14.82
CA VAL A 43 -4.38 11.56 13.48
C VAL A 43 -3.67 12.40 12.41
N GLU A 44 -3.74 13.73 12.50
CA GLU A 44 -3.08 14.67 11.61
C GLU A 44 -1.55 14.53 11.67
N HIS A 45 -1.00 14.24 12.84
CA HIS A 45 0.42 13.94 12.99
C HIS A 45 0.81 12.67 12.23
N PHE A 46 0.03 11.60 12.34
CA PHE A 46 0.22 10.38 11.53
C PHE A 46 -0.10 10.58 10.04
N LEU A 47 -0.68 11.70 9.64
CA LEU A 47 -0.87 12.09 8.24
C LEU A 47 0.15 13.13 7.77
N SER A 48 1.14 13.45 8.60
CA SER A 48 2.20 14.39 8.27
C SER A 48 3.53 13.67 8.06
N LYS A 49 4.39 14.23 7.20
CA LYS A 49 5.75 13.75 6.97
C LYS A 49 6.67 14.92 6.65
N ASN A 50 7.97 14.75 6.88
CA ASN A 50 8.95 15.77 6.54
C ASN A 50 8.99 16.02 5.02
N GLU A 51 9.13 17.29 4.61
CA GLU A 51 9.16 17.73 3.21
C GLU A 51 10.27 17.06 2.38
N ASP A 52 11.36 16.61 3.00
CA ASP A 52 12.42 15.85 2.33
C ASP A 52 11.89 14.59 1.63
N TRP A 53 10.75 14.05 2.08
CA TRP A 53 10.11 12.84 1.54
C TRP A 53 8.96 13.14 0.58
N LYS A 54 8.77 14.40 0.19
CA LYS A 54 7.65 14.84 -0.68
C LYS A 54 7.64 14.13 -2.04
N TYR A 55 8.79 13.69 -2.52
CA TYR A 55 8.91 12.95 -3.78
C TYR A 55 8.22 11.57 -3.74
N GLU A 56 7.90 11.03 -2.56
CA GLU A 56 7.20 9.74 -2.44
C GLU A 56 5.71 9.83 -2.75
N LEU A 57 5.11 11.02 -2.70
CA LEU A 57 3.69 11.26 -3.00
C LEU A 57 2.76 10.28 -2.25
N GLU A 58 3.02 10.12 -0.95
CA GLU A 58 2.43 9.07 -0.11
C GLU A 58 0.95 9.32 0.17
N TRP A 59 0.18 8.22 0.19
CA TRP A 59 -1.20 8.18 0.64
C TRP A 59 -1.33 7.22 1.82
N ARG A 60 -2.16 7.57 2.80
CA ARG A 60 -2.44 6.77 3.99
C ARG A 60 -3.94 6.57 4.16
N MET A 61 -4.30 5.40 4.67
CA MET A 61 -5.62 5.06 5.16
C MET A 61 -5.46 4.41 6.52
N PHE A 62 -6.29 4.80 7.48
CA PHE A 62 -6.32 4.13 8.79
C PHE A 62 -7.51 3.21 8.86
N LEU A 63 -7.30 2.03 9.44
CA LEU A 63 -8.33 1.05 9.73
C LEU A 63 -8.26 0.68 11.22
N PRO A 64 -9.41 0.54 11.91
CA PRO A 64 -9.41 0.16 13.31
C PRO A 64 -8.90 -1.29 13.51
N ALA A 65 -8.06 -1.51 14.52
CA ALA A 65 -7.49 -2.82 14.82
C ALA A 65 -8.52 -3.93 15.09
N HIS A 66 -9.72 -3.57 15.57
CA HIS A 66 -10.82 -4.52 15.79
C HIS A 66 -11.49 -4.98 14.48
N GLN A 67 -11.24 -4.31 13.37
CA GLN A 67 -11.73 -4.67 12.03
C GLN A 67 -10.73 -5.53 11.24
N ALA A 68 -9.60 -5.91 11.85
CA ALA A 68 -8.64 -6.80 11.21
C ALA A 68 -9.28 -8.16 10.90
N THR A 69 -9.17 -8.60 9.65
CA THR A 69 -9.72 -9.88 9.19
C THR A 69 -8.95 -11.07 9.77
N LYS A 70 -7.64 -10.89 9.98
CA LYS A 70 -6.76 -11.93 10.51
C LYS A 70 -5.67 -11.31 11.36
N LYS A 71 -5.34 -11.95 12.49
CA LYS A 71 -4.15 -11.63 13.29
C LYS A 71 -3.13 -12.74 13.10
N ILE A 72 -1.87 -12.38 12.88
CA ILE A 72 -0.75 -13.34 12.82
C ILE A 72 0.31 -12.97 13.85
N GLU A 73 0.97 -13.97 14.41
CA GLU A 73 2.11 -13.79 15.30
C GLU A 73 3.39 -14.23 14.61
N HIS A 74 4.40 -13.36 14.61
CA HIS A 74 5.70 -13.68 14.03
C HIS A 74 6.80 -12.93 14.78
N GLY A 75 7.82 -13.66 15.25
CA GLY A 75 8.94 -13.06 15.98
C GLY A 75 8.55 -12.39 17.30
N GLY A 76 7.48 -12.85 17.97
CA GLY A 76 6.95 -12.24 19.19
C GLY A 76 6.17 -10.94 18.96
N LEU A 77 5.87 -10.60 17.71
CA LEU A 77 5.03 -9.46 17.32
C LEU A 77 3.70 -9.94 16.75
N VAL A 78 2.64 -9.19 17.01
CA VAL A 78 1.30 -9.43 16.45
C VAL A 78 1.04 -8.45 15.32
N PHE A 79 0.61 -8.97 14.17
CA PHE A 79 0.27 -8.19 12.98
C PHE A 79 -1.21 -8.33 12.65
N ASP A 80 -1.85 -7.19 12.45
CA ASP A 80 -3.23 -7.08 12.01
C ASP A 80 -3.29 -7.02 10.48
N LEU A 81 -3.93 -8.00 9.86
CA LEU A 81 -4.10 -8.12 8.42
C LEU A 81 -5.54 -7.79 8.02
N PHE A 82 -5.67 -6.95 7.01
CA PHE A 82 -6.95 -6.52 6.44
C PHE A 82 -7.14 -7.15 5.06
N SER A 83 -8.28 -7.81 4.86
CA SER A 83 -8.67 -8.32 3.55
C SER A 83 -9.23 -7.18 2.69
N PHE A 84 -8.88 -7.18 1.41
CA PHE A 84 -9.45 -6.28 0.41
C PHE A 84 -9.87 -7.10 -0.82
N PRO A 85 -10.82 -6.61 -1.65
CA PRO A 85 -11.30 -7.35 -2.82
C PRO A 85 -10.20 -7.57 -3.86
N ALA A 86 -10.12 -8.78 -4.44
CA ALA A 86 -9.16 -9.11 -5.49
C ALA A 86 -9.32 -8.20 -6.74
N CYS A 87 -10.55 -7.79 -7.05
CA CYS A 87 -10.86 -6.90 -8.17
C CYS A 87 -10.17 -5.54 -8.09
N MET A 88 -9.79 -5.08 -6.89
CA MET A 88 -9.05 -3.83 -6.71
C MET A 88 -7.62 -3.91 -7.24
N ILE A 89 -7.00 -5.08 -7.30
CA ILE A 89 -5.62 -5.19 -7.75
C ILE A 89 -5.58 -4.94 -9.27
N LYS A 90 -4.96 -3.83 -9.68
CA LYS A 90 -4.75 -3.50 -11.10
C LYS A 90 -3.52 -4.21 -11.64
N SER A 91 -2.44 -4.18 -10.88
CA SER A 91 -1.18 -4.79 -11.29
C SER A 91 -0.27 -5.21 -10.13
N VAL A 92 0.54 -6.24 -10.36
CA VAL A 92 1.67 -6.63 -9.51
C VAL A 92 2.95 -6.24 -10.23
N ILE A 93 3.85 -5.56 -9.51
CA ILE A 93 5.10 -5.05 -10.03
C ILE A 93 6.22 -5.67 -9.20
N LEU A 94 7.05 -6.51 -9.81
CA LEU A 94 8.19 -7.15 -9.19
C LEU A 94 9.38 -6.19 -9.19
N GLY A 95 10.00 -5.97 -8.03
CA GLY A 95 11.19 -5.11 -7.93
C GLY A 95 12.42 -5.72 -8.62
N CYS A 96 13.43 -4.88 -8.91
CA CYS A 96 14.65 -5.31 -9.63
C CYS A 96 15.45 -6.41 -8.95
N LYS A 97 15.28 -6.57 -7.63
CA LYS A 97 15.95 -7.59 -6.81
C LYS A 97 15.08 -8.83 -6.57
N ALA A 98 13.90 -8.93 -7.19
CA ALA A 98 13.07 -10.12 -7.12
C ALA A 98 13.81 -11.31 -7.74
N THR A 99 13.91 -12.41 -7.00
CA THR A 99 14.53 -13.64 -7.50
C THR A 99 13.60 -14.36 -8.49
N ASP A 100 14.17 -15.20 -9.35
CA ASP A 100 13.38 -16.00 -10.29
C ASP A 100 12.46 -17.00 -9.57
N GLU A 101 12.86 -17.48 -8.38
CA GLU A 101 12.02 -18.33 -7.53
C GLU A 101 10.78 -17.55 -7.04
N PHE A 102 10.98 -16.34 -6.53
CA PHE A 102 9.88 -15.48 -6.09
C PHE A 102 8.96 -15.11 -7.25
N GLU A 103 9.53 -14.77 -8.42
CA GLU A 103 8.75 -14.52 -9.63
C GLU A 103 7.87 -15.72 -10.00
N LYS A 104 8.41 -16.95 -9.97
CA LYS A 104 7.63 -18.18 -10.23
C LYS A 104 6.49 -18.36 -9.23
N ILE A 105 6.71 -18.07 -7.95
CA ILE A 105 5.66 -18.14 -6.93
C ILE A 105 4.53 -17.16 -7.25
N ILE A 106 4.86 -15.91 -7.55
CA ILE A 106 3.85 -14.89 -7.89
C ILE A 106 3.08 -15.26 -9.16
N ARG A 107 3.78 -15.72 -10.21
CA ARG A 107 3.14 -16.22 -11.44
C ARG A 107 2.16 -17.36 -11.16
N THR A 108 2.54 -18.28 -10.28
CA THR A 108 1.70 -19.41 -9.89
C THR A 108 0.44 -18.93 -9.19
N VAL A 109 0.56 -18.03 -8.22
CA VAL A 109 -0.58 -17.44 -7.48
C VAL A 109 -1.54 -16.72 -8.42
N LEU A 110 -1.02 -15.90 -9.34
CA LEU A 110 -1.85 -15.13 -10.29
C LEU A 110 -2.51 -16.01 -11.38
N LYS A 111 -2.01 -17.23 -11.59
CA LYS A 111 -2.58 -18.20 -12.53
C LYS A 111 -3.55 -19.17 -11.89
N SER A 112 -3.34 -19.52 -10.62
CA SER A 112 -4.13 -20.54 -9.92
C SER A 112 -5.52 -20.05 -9.54
N ASP A 113 -5.72 -18.74 -9.47
CA ASP A 113 -6.97 -18.12 -9.04
C ASP A 113 -7.56 -17.25 -10.15
N GLU A 114 -8.79 -17.56 -10.55
CA GLU A 114 -9.50 -16.86 -11.62
C GLU A 114 -9.82 -15.40 -11.24
N GLU A 115 -9.92 -15.09 -9.94
CA GLU A 115 -10.12 -13.73 -9.43
C GLU A 115 -8.97 -12.79 -9.80
N PHE A 116 -7.79 -13.32 -10.16
CA PHE A 116 -6.63 -12.51 -10.59
C PHE A 116 -6.42 -12.49 -12.10
N SER A 117 -7.37 -12.99 -12.90
CA SER A 117 -7.25 -13.03 -14.36
C SER A 117 -7.01 -11.64 -14.98
N HIS A 118 -7.59 -10.58 -14.42
CA HIS A 118 -7.43 -9.18 -14.88
C HIS A 118 -6.12 -8.51 -14.46
N VAL A 119 -5.47 -8.97 -13.39
CA VAL A 119 -4.31 -8.31 -12.76
C VAL A 119 -3.10 -8.28 -13.67
N LYS A 120 -2.52 -7.15 -14.07
CA LYS A 120 -1.30 -7.19 -14.92
C LYS A 120 -0.05 -7.55 -14.12
N LEU A 121 0.93 -8.23 -14.72
CA LEU A 121 2.23 -8.50 -14.09
C LEU A 121 3.35 -7.73 -14.80
N PHE A 122 4.19 -7.08 -14.01
CA PHE A 122 5.34 -6.30 -14.49
C PHE A 122 6.61 -6.65 -13.73
N LYS A 123 7.76 -6.41 -14.35
CA LYS A 123 9.08 -6.49 -13.71
C LYS A 123 9.84 -5.18 -13.89
N CYS A 124 10.44 -4.72 -12.79
CA CYS A 124 11.32 -3.56 -12.81
C CYS A 124 12.76 -3.97 -13.11
N HIS A 125 13.45 -3.13 -13.86
CA HIS A 125 14.88 -3.22 -14.13
C HIS A 125 15.54 -1.86 -13.93
N CYS A 126 16.78 -1.84 -13.44
CA CYS A 126 17.54 -0.59 -13.37
C CYS A 126 17.95 -0.18 -14.79
N SER A 127 17.80 1.10 -15.13
CA SER A 127 18.38 1.64 -16.35
C SER A 127 19.91 1.60 -16.28
N ASN A 128 20.55 1.25 -17.40
CA ASN A 128 22.02 1.26 -17.50
C ASN A 128 22.58 2.66 -17.79
N GLU A 129 21.71 3.62 -18.13
CA GLU A 129 22.11 4.96 -18.60
C GLU A 129 21.64 6.09 -17.69
N ARG A 130 20.58 5.86 -16.92
CA ARG A 130 19.92 6.88 -16.09
C ARG A 130 19.63 6.34 -14.70
N TYR A 131 19.50 7.24 -13.73
CA TYR A 131 19.07 6.88 -12.37
C TYR A 131 17.54 6.72 -12.33
N GLU A 132 17.03 5.68 -13.01
CA GLU A 132 15.60 5.39 -13.13
C GLU A 132 15.33 3.88 -13.11
N LEU A 133 14.07 3.54 -12.81
CA LEU A 133 13.55 2.18 -12.92
C LEU A 133 12.68 2.06 -14.16
N ILE A 134 12.99 1.07 -15.00
CA ILE A 134 12.21 0.74 -16.18
C ILE A 134 11.28 -0.42 -15.83
N THR A 135 9.99 -0.26 -16.07
CA THR A 135 8.97 -1.28 -15.81
C THR A 135 8.54 -1.92 -17.12
N THR A 136 8.66 -3.24 -17.26
CA THR A 136 8.24 -3.97 -18.45
C THR A 136 7.13 -4.98 -18.12
N PRO A 137 6.13 -5.15 -19.00
CA PRO A 137 5.12 -6.18 -18.82
C PRO A 137 5.76 -7.56 -18.99
N ILE A 138 5.32 -8.51 -18.18
CA ILE A 138 5.69 -9.92 -18.30
C ILE A 138 4.42 -10.76 -18.31
N ASP A 139 4.47 -11.88 -19.02
CA ASP A 139 3.34 -12.82 -19.02
C ASP A 139 3.06 -13.29 -17.60
N LYS A 140 1.85 -13.75 -17.31
CA LYS A 140 1.61 -14.55 -16.11
C LYS A 140 2.10 -15.95 -16.39
#